data_AF-A0AA43HXN3-F1
#
_entry.id   AF-A0AA43HXN3-F1
#
_cell.length_a   1.000
_cell.length_b   1.000
_cell.length_c   1.000
_cell.angle_alpha   90.00
_cell.angle_beta   90.00
_cell.angle_gamma   90.00
#
_symmetry.space_group_name_H-M   'P 1'
#
loop_
_entity.id
_entity.type
_entity.pdbx_description
1 polymer ?
#
loop_
_entity_poly.entity_id
_entity_poly.type
_entity_poly.pdbx_seq_one_letter_code
_entity_poly.pdbx_strand_id
1 'polypeptide(L)'
;MEARSEKMLKVVRGALSVVWYLLIILLFGLSVYWIVENRRKGHVSFDVPFDYYLTEVVSSERFANENILSVKIYDNQARIKLDIKESFVSYALFFFNLLVEAFFVLMILWQLRKIFNSINLQEPFIYDNVKRIKKIALLFILYYPVEWLLKGINHLIILKYVHLSSSVLSFSIDFTLILVGLMLYVIADVFKYGYELQQENKEFV
;
A
#
# COMPACT_ATOMS: atom_id res chain seq x y z
N MET A 1 -23.89 4.30 -30.31
CA MET A 1 -22.78 3.75 -29.49
C MET A 1 -22.30 4.72 -28.42
N GLU A 2 -22.22 6.03 -28.72
CA GLU A 2 -21.77 7.09 -27.80
C GLU A 2 -22.58 7.21 -26.50
N ALA A 3 -23.91 7.11 -26.55
CA ALA A 3 -24.73 7.19 -25.35
C ALA A 3 -24.45 6.07 -24.31
N ARG A 4 -23.92 4.92 -24.76
CA ARG A 4 -23.54 3.80 -23.87
C ARG A 4 -22.17 4.04 -23.23
N SER A 5 -21.20 4.59 -23.97
CA SER A 5 -19.87 4.91 -23.43
C SER A 5 -19.93 6.05 -22.42
N GLU A 6 -20.75 7.09 -22.66
CA GLU A 6 -20.94 8.18 -21.69
C GLU A 6 -21.55 7.72 -20.37
N LYS A 7 -22.58 6.86 -20.44
CA LYS A 7 -23.21 6.27 -19.24
C LYS A 7 -22.19 5.46 -18.45
N MET A 8 -21.38 4.63 -19.12
CA MET A 8 -20.33 3.84 -18.49
C MET A 8 -19.29 4.73 -17.78
N LEU A 9 -18.86 5.81 -18.44
CA LEU A 9 -17.90 6.76 -17.88
C LEU A 9 -18.43 7.43 -16.60
N LYS A 10 -19.71 7.84 -16.59
CA LYS A 10 -20.37 8.41 -15.41
C LYS A 10 -20.43 7.41 -14.25
N VAL A 11 -20.74 6.15 -14.53
CA VAL A 11 -20.74 5.07 -13.52
C VAL A 11 -19.35 4.88 -12.92
N VAL A 12 -18.31 4.78 -13.75
CA VAL A 12 -16.92 4.59 -13.27
C VAL A 12 -16.45 5.78 -12.43
N ARG A 13 -16.75 7.02 -12.85
CA ARG A 13 -16.45 8.23 -12.05
C ARG A 13 -17.12 8.21 -10.68
N GLY A 14 -18.41 7.86 -10.66
CA GLY A 14 -19.19 7.72 -9.43
C GLY A 14 -18.59 6.66 -8.52
N ALA A 15 -18.34 5.46 -9.06
CA ALA A 15 -17.74 4.35 -8.33
C ALA A 15 -16.38 4.71 -7.73
N LEU A 16 -15.46 5.30 -8.51
CA LEU A 16 -14.14 5.72 -8.00
C LEU A 16 -14.25 6.76 -6.89
N SER A 17 -15.19 7.70 -7.01
CA SER A 17 -15.41 8.71 -5.97
C SER A 17 -15.94 8.09 -4.69
N VAL A 18 -16.94 7.20 -4.79
CA VAL A 18 -17.50 6.47 -3.64
C VAL A 18 -16.43 5.63 -2.96
N VAL A 19 -15.67 4.84 -3.74
CA VAL A 19 -14.57 4.00 -3.21
C VAL A 19 -13.55 4.85 -2.48
N TRP A 20 -13.15 5.99 -3.02
CA TRP A 20 -12.15 6.87 -2.39
C TRP A 20 -12.61 7.40 -1.02
N TYR A 21 -13.84 7.91 -0.92
CA TYR A 21 -14.38 8.40 0.36
C TYR A 21 -14.67 7.27 1.34
N LEU A 22 -15.19 6.15 0.86
CA LEU A 22 -15.47 4.98 1.67
C LEU A 22 -14.18 4.40 2.26
N LEU A 23 -13.08 4.39 1.51
CA LEU A 23 -11.77 3.95 2.01
C LEU A 23 -11.27 4.83 3.16
N ILE A 24 -11.46 6.15 3.10
CA ILE A 24 -11.13 7.05 4.22
C ILE A 24 -11.98 6.76 5.46
N ILE A 25 -13.29 6.59 5.28
CA ILE A 25 -14.21 6.28 6.38
C ILE A 25 -13.85 4.93 7.02
N LEU A 26 -13.56 3.92 6.21
CA LEU A 26 -13.13 2.60 6.68
C LEU A 26 -11.80 2.67 7.41
N LEU A 27 -10.80 3.38 6.88
CA LEU A 27 -9.51 3.56 7.55
C LEU A 27 -9.68 4.19 8.93
N PHE A 28 -10.51 5.23 9.03
CA PHE A 28 -10.80 5.87 10.31
C PHE A 28 -11.53 4.92 11.27
N GLY A 29 -12.58 4.23 10.80
CA GLY A 29 -13.35 3.28 11.60
C GLY A 29 -12.51 2.11 12.12
N LEU A 30 -11.70 1.51 11.24
CA LEU A 30 -10.78 0.42 11.59
C LEU A 30 -9.69 0.89 12.57
N SER A 31 -9.19 2.12 12.40
CA SER A 31 -8.22 2.72 13.32
C SER A 31 -8.78 2.87 14.73
N VAL A 32 -10.00 3.41 14.85
CA VAL A 32 -10.68 3.57 16.14
C VAL A 32 -10.99 2.20 16.76
N TYR A 33 -11.54 1.28 15.97
CA TYR A 33 -11.83 -0.08 16.41
C TYR A 33 -10.57 -0.79 16.94
N TRP A 34 -9.46 -0.71 16.21
CA TRP A 34 -8.20 -1.32 16.61
C TRP A 34 -7.67 -0.72 17.92
N ILE A 35 -7.75 0.60 18.12
CA ILE A 35 -7.37 1.24 19.40
C ILE A 35 -8.23 0.72 20.55
N VAL A 36 -9.56 0.73 20.40
CA VAL A 36 -10.50 0.33 21.46
C VAL A 36 -10.29 -1.14 21.83
N GLU A 37 -10.13 -2.00 20.83
CA GLU A 37 -9.96 -3.43 21.05
C GLU A 37 -8.63 -3.78 21.73
N ASN A 38 -7.53 -3.15 21.32
CA ASN A 38 -6.24 -3.37 21.99
C ASN A 38 -6.24 -2.81 23.42
N ARG A 39 -6.84 -1.62 23.65
CA ARG A 39 -7.04 -1.07 25.00
C ARG A 39 -7.86 -1.97 25.92
N ARG A 40 -8.87 -2.66 25.39
CA ARG A 40 -9.66 -3.64 26.16
C ARG A 40 -8.85 -4.87 26.54
N LYS A 41 -7.89 -5.26 25.70
CA LYS A 41 -7.05 -6.45 25.89
C LYS A 41 -5.84 -6.20 26.79
N GLY A 42 -5.46 -4.95 27.06
CA GLY A 42 -4.28 -4.63 27.85
C GLY A 42 -2.96 -4.86 27.11
N HIS A 43 -3.03 -5.21 25.82
CA HIS A 43 -1.87 -5.51 24.97
C HIS A 43 -2.14 -5.15 23.52
N VAL A 44 -1.06 -4.86 22.80
CA VAL A 44 -1.05 -4.66 21.36
C VAL A 44 -0.53 -5.92 20.69
N SER A 45 -1.37 -6.55 19.86
CA SER A 45 -0.93 -7.65 18.99
C SER A 45 -0.35 -7.10 17.68
N PHE A 46 0.93 -7.33 17.43
CA PHE A 46 1.55 -7.15 16.12
C PHE A 46 1.57 -8.47 15.37
N ASP A 47 1.01 -8.49 14.16
CA ASP A 47 1.13 -9.62 13.23
C ASP A 47 2.11 -9.19 12.14
N VAL A 48 3.31 -9.80 12.14
CA VAL A 48 4.33 -9.51 11.12
C VAL A 48 4.50 -10.75 10.24
N PRO A 49 4.19 -10.66 8.94
CA PRO A 49 4.49 -11.73 8.02
C PRO A 49 6.02 -11.85 7.83
N PHE A 50 6.51 -13.08 7.72
CA PHE A 50 7.88 -13.40 7.34
C PHE A 50 7.86 -14.41 6.19
N ASP A 51 8.80 -14.37 5.25
CA ASP A 51 8.73 -15.18 4.03
C ASP A 51 9.44 -16.56 4.13
N TYR A 52 9.64 -17.13 5.32
CA TYR A 52 10.61 -18.24 5.51
C TYR A 52 10.14 -19.39 6.39
N TYR A 53 10.76 -20.55 6.20
CA TYR A 53 10.67 -21.71 7.09
C TYR A 53 11.63 -21.54 8.26
N LEU A 54 11.14 -21.69 9.49
CA LEU A 54 11.99 -21.72 10.67
C LEU A 54 12.81 -23.01 10.66
N THR A 55 14.10 -22.92 10.30
CA THR A 55 14.98 -24.09 10.31
C THR A 55 15.23 -24.60 11.73
N GLU A 56 15.13 -23.72 12.73
CA GLU A 56 15.10 -24.07 14.14
C GLU A 56 14.07 -23.17 14.83
N VAL A 57 12.95 -23.74 15.26
CA VAL A 57 12.12 -23.11 16.29
C VAL A 57 12.99 -23.08 17.54
N VAL A 58 13.60 -21.93 17.83
CA VAL A 58 14.30 -21.71 19.10
C VAL A 58 13.23 -21.71 20.19
N SER A 59 12.89 -22.90 20.64
CA SER A 59 12.14 -23.17 21.85
C SER A 59 13.03 -22.78 23.04
N SER A 60 13.00 -21.50 23.43
CA SER A 60 13.14 -21.06 24.82
C SER A 60 13.12 -19.54 24.89
N GLU A 61 11.99 -18.97 25.30
CA GLU A 61 11.84 -18.13 26.50
C GLU A 61 13.01 -17.22 26.94
N ARG A 62 13.75 -16.59 26.02
CA ARG A 62 14.56 -15.42 26.35
C ARG A 62 13.95 -14.21 25.69
N PHE A 63 12.84 -13.76 26.29
CA PHE A 63 12.36 -12.41 26.08
C PHE A 63 13.50 -11.45 26.42
N ALA A 64 13.92 -10.63 25.47
CA ALA A 64 14.88 -9.57 25.74
C ALA A 64 14.27 -8.46 26.63
N ASN A 65 12.94 -8.49 26.82
CA ASN A 65 12.16 -7.42 27.40
C ASN A 65 10.94 -7.95 28.17
N GLU A 66 10.74 -7.47 29.40
CA GLU A 66 9.59 -7.79 30.27
C GLU A 66 8.24 -7.31 29.73
N ASN A 67 8.24 -6.46 28.70
CA ASN A 67 7.03 -5.95 28.07
C ASN A 67 6.38 -6.92 27.07
N ILE A 68 6.89 -8.14 26.93
CA ILE A 68 6.36 -9.13 25.99
C ILE A 68 5.52 -10.13 26.77
N LEU A 69 4.26 -10.27 26.35
CA LEU A 69 3.29 -11.15 26.98
C LEU A 69 3.25 -12.51 26.30
N SER A 70 3.37 -12.54 24.96
CA SER A 70 3.43 -13.79 24.21
C SER A 70 4.07 -13.59 22.84
N VAL A 71 4.75 -14.62 22.34
CA VAL A 71 5.15 -14.75 20.94
C VAL A 71 4.54 -16.03 20.42
N LYS A 72 3.67 -15.93 19.42
CA LYS A 72 3.13 -17.08 18.71
C LYS A 72 3.66 -17.06 17.29
N ILE A 73 4.32 -18.15 16.91
CA ILE A 73 4.79 -18.33 15.55
C ILE A 73 3.83 -19.30 14.85
N TYR A 74 3.19 -18.83 13.78
CA TYR A 74 2.37 -19.64 12.90
C TYR A 74 3.21 -19.99 11.67
N ASP A 75 3.99 -21.07 11.77
CA ASP A 75 4.91 -21.52 10.70
C ASP A 75 4.16 -21.83 9.40
N ASN A 76 2.98 -22.45 9.52
CA ASN A 76 2.02 -22.71 8.44
C ASN A 76 1.40 -21.45 7.81
N GLN A 77 1.57 -20.28 8.43
CA GLN A 77 1.10 -18.99 7.89
C GLN A 77 2.25 -18.00 7.68
N ALA A 78 3.48 -18.40 7.98
CA ALA A 78 4.67 -17.57 7.98
C ALA A 78 4.42 -16.22 8.70
N ARG A 79 3.88 -16.28 9.93
CA ARG A 79 3.49 -15.11 10.74
C ARG A 79 3.99 -15.18 12.17
N ILE A 80 4.62 -14.11 12.65
CA ILE A 80 4.94 -13.93 14.07
C ILE A 80 3.91 -12.99 14.65
N LYS A 81 3.13 -13.50 15.60
CA LYS A 81 2.27 -12.69 16.45
C LYS A 81 3.00 -12.34 17.74
N LEU A 82 3.25 -11.06 17.93
CA LEU A 82 3.85 -10.50 19.14
C LEU A 82 2.79 -9.78 19.95
N ASP A 83 2.52 -10.26 21.16
CA ASP A 83 1.69 -9.55 22.12
C ASP A 83 2.60 -8.73 23.03
N ILE A 84 2.60 -7.42 22.81
CA ILE A 84 3.43 -6.47 23.55
C ILE A 84 2.53 -5.68 24.49
N LYS A 85 2.98 -5.43 25.71
CA LYS A 85 2.31 -4.52 26.65
C LYS A 85 2.05 -3.18 25.96
N GLU A 86 0.88 -2.62 26.22
CA GLU A 86 0.49 -1.35 25.60
C GLU A 86 1.51 -0.26 25.86
N SER A 87 2.00 0.34 24.77
CA SER A 87 2.90 1.48 24.78
C SER A 87 2.50 2.44 23.67
N PHE A 88 2.63 3.74 23.93
CA PHE A 88 2.41 4.78 22.93
C PHE A 88 3.20 4.54 21.64
N VAL A 89 4.44 4.06 21.77
CA VAL A 89 5.33 3.77 20.64
C VAL A 89 4.74 2.67 19.75
N SER A 90 4.13 1.65 20.34
CA SER A 90 3.49 0.55 19.62
C SER A 90 2.31 1.05 18.76
N TYR A 91 1.44 1.87 19.36
CA TYR A 91 0.34 2.50 18.63
C TYR A 91 0.85 3.41 17.51
N ALA A 92 1.83 4.28 17.80
CA ALA A 92 2.39 5.21 16.84
C ALA A 92 3.00 4.49 15.62
N LEU A 93 3.72 3.39 15.83
CA LEU A 93 4.31 2.60 14.75
C LEU A 93 3.27 1.89 13.88
N PHE A 94 2.25 1.29 14.50
CA PHE A 94 1.14 0.68 13.76
C PHE A 94 0.46 1.72 12.87
N PHE A 95 0.13 2.89 13.44
CA PHE A 95 -0.50 3.97 12.68
C PHE A 95 0.41 4.54 11.59
N PHE A 96 1.71 4.64 11.85
CA PHE A 96 2.66 5.08 10.84
C PHE A 96 2.67 4.14 9.63
N ASN A 97 2.78 2.82 9.85
CA ASN A 97 2.71 1.82 8.77
C ASN A 97 1.38 1.94 8.00
N LEU A 98 0.26 1.94 8.72
CA LEU A 98 -1.09 2.05 8.13
C LEU A 98 -1.26 3.33 7.29
N LEU A 99 -0.79 4.47 7.79
CA LEU A 99 -0.90 5.75 7.09
C LEU A 99 -0.05 5.80 5.83
N VAL A 100 1.16 5.22 5.87
CA VAL A 100 2.03 5.14 4.69
C VAL A 100 1.38 4.28 3.61
N GLU A 101 0.89 3.08 3.95
CA GLU A 101 0.18 2.22 2.99
C GLU A 101 -1.08 2.90 2.41
N ALA A 102 -1.90 3.48 3.30
CA ALA A 102 -3.09 4.22 2.91
C ALA A 102 -2.79 5.40 1.99
N PHE A 103 -1.68 6.10 2.22
CA PHE A 103 -1.26 7.23 1.40
C PHE A 103 -1.07 6.82 -0.07
N PHE A 104 -0.34 5.72 -0.33
CA PHE A 104 -0.11 5.27 -1.71
C PHE A 104 -1.41 4.89 -2.41
N VAL A 105 -2.28 4.11 -1.74
CA VAL A 105 -3.58 3.69 -2.30
C VAL A 105 -4.47 4.90 -2.59
N LEU A 106 -4.59 5.83 -1.63
CA LEU A 106 -5.41 7.03 -1.79
C LEU A 106 -4.88 7.95 -2.90
N MET A 107 -3.56 8.08 -3.03
CA MET A 107 -2.94 8.90 -4.08
C MET A 107 -3.16 8.29 -5.46
N ILE A 108 -3.01 6.96 -5.61
CA ILE A 108 -3.29 6.26 -6.88
C ILE A 108 -4.76 6.45 -7.27
N LEU A 109 -5.69 6.17 -6.35
CA LEU A 109 -7.12 6.34 -6.59
C LEU A 109 -7.49 7.80 -6.90
N TRP A 110 -6.83 8.76 -6.26
CA TRP A 110 -7.04 10.18 -6.54
C TRP A 110 -6.62 10.56 -7.96
N GLN A 111 -5.44 10.09 -8.43
CA GLN A 111 -5.01 10.31 -9.80
C GLN A 111 -5.96 9.64 -10.81
N LEU A 112 -6.41 8.41 -10.53
CA LEU A 112 -7.40 7.71 -11.36
C LEU A 112 -8.71 8.50 -11.44
N ARG A 113 -9.25 8.96 -10.30
CA ARG A 113 -10.45 9.79 -10.27
C ARG A 113 -10.29 11.04 -11.13
N LYS A 114 -9.13 11.70 -11.06
CA LYS A 114 -8.83 12.86 -11.89
C LYS A 114 -8.83 12.50 -13.38
N ILE A 115 -8.16 11.41 -13.79
CA ILE A 115 -8.15 10.91 -15.18
C ILE A 115 -9.57 10.69 -15.67
N PHE A 116 -10.38 9.92 -14.94
CA PHE A 116 -11.75 9.63 -15.37
C PHE A 116 -12.60 10.89 -15.45
N ASN A 117 -12.41 11.85 -14.55
CA ASN A 117 -13.14 13.13 -14.57
C ASN A 117 -12.77 14.03 -15.75
N SER A 118 -11.56 13.93 -16.31
CA SER A 118 -11.13 14.73 -17.46
C SER A 118 -11.39 14.06 -18.81
N ILE A 119 -11.68 12.75 -18.87
CA ILE A 119 -12.00 12.09 -20.15
C ILE A 119 -13.20 12.78 -20.80
N ASN A 120 -12.98 13.34 -21.98
CA ASN A 120 -14.00 13.83 -22.89
C ASN A 120 -13.96 12.96 -24.15
N LEU A 121 -15.11 12.49 -24.63
CA LEU A 121 -15.17 11.64 -25.83
C LEU A 121 -14.66 12.35 -27.09
N GLN A 122 -14.76 13.68 -27.13
CA GLN A 122 -14.24 14.48 -28.25
C GLN A 122 -12.73 14.67 -28.18
N GLU A 123 -12.14 14.62 -26.99
CA GLU A 123 -10.71 14.80 -26.76
C GLU A 123 -10.19 13.75 -25.77
N PRO A 124 -10.01 12.49 -26.22
CA PRO A 124 -9.64 11.39 -25.33
C PRO A 124 -8.21 11.51 -24.81
N PHE A 125 -7.31 12.13 -25.59
CA PHE A 125 -5.92 12.35 -25.20
C PHE A 125 -5.74 13.79 -24.72
N ILE A 126 -5.54 13.95 -23.41
CA ILE A 126 -5.25 15.24 -22.78
C ILE A 126 -3.91 15.11 -22.08
N TYR A 127 -3.02 16.08 -22.28
CA TYR A 127 -1.67 16.04 -21.72
C TYR A 127 -1.65 15.93 -20.19
N ASP A 128 -2.64 16.49 -19.50
CA ASP A 128 -2.78 16.32 -18.04
C ASP A 128 -2.97 14.85 -17.63
N ASN A 129 -3.62 14.03 -18.45
CA ASN A 129 -3.77 12.60 -18.17
C ASN A 129 -2.45 11.85 -18.32
N VAL A 130 -1.58 12.26 -19.26
CA VAL A 130 -0.19 11.75 -19.35
C VAL A 130 0.54 11.97 -18.03
N LYS A 131 0.51 13.21 -17.50
CA LYS A 131 1.16 13.54 -16.22
C LYS A 131 0.60 12.71 -15.07
N ARG A 132 -0.72 12.45 -15.05
CA ARG A 132 -1.37 11.65 -13.99
C ARG A 132 -0.97 10.18 -14.07
N ILE A 133 -0.89 9.60 -15.28
CA ILE A 133 -0.40 8.22 -15.46
C ILE A 133 1.06 8.12 -15.02
N LYS A 134 1.92 9.09 -15.37
CA LYS A 134 3.32 9.13 -14.88
C LYS A 134 3.41 9.22 -13.35
N LYS A 135 2.52 9.98 -12.70
CA LYS A 135 2.45 10.02 -11.23
C LYS A 135 2.03 8.68 -10.64
N ILE A 136 1.05 7.99 -11.24
CA ILE A 136 0.66 6.64 -10.78
C ILE A 136 1.84 5.67 -10.94
N ALA A 137 2.50 5.66 -12.10
CA ALA A 137 3.70 4.86 -12.35
C ALA A 137 4.79 5.09 -11.28
N LEU A 138 5.07 6.36 -10.97
CA LEU A 138 6.03 6.73 -9.94
C LEU A 138 5.61 6.25 -8.55
N LEU A 139 4.31 6.32 -8.20
CA LEU A 139 3.81 5.81 -6.93
C LEU A 139 4.03 4.29 -6.79
N PHE A 140 3.83 3.51 -7.85
CA PHE A 140 4.15 2.08 -7.85
C PHE A 140 5.64 1.79 -7.64
N ILE A 141 6.51 2.53 -8.34
CA ILE A 141 7.97 2.37 -8.21
C ILE A 141 8.46 2.77 -6.82
N LEU A 142 7.96 3.89 -6.28
CA LEU A 142 8.35 4.41 -4.97
C LEU A 142 7.80 3.58 -3.80
N TYR A 143 6.71 2.84 -4.00
CA TYR A 143 6.16 2.01 -2.94
C TYR A 143 7.14 0.91 -2.54
N TYR A 144 7.85 0.28 -3.48
CA TYR A 144 8.79 -0.79 -3.18
C TYR A 144 9.89 -0.41 -2.17
N PRO A 145 10.71 0.64 -2.38
CA PRO A 145 11.72 1.02 -1.38
C PRO A 145 11.09 1.46 -0.05
N VAL A 146 9.88 2.03 -0.06
CA VAL A 146 9.16 2.39 1.17
C VAL A 146 8.73 1.14 1.94
N GLU A 147 8.15 0.15 1.26
CA GLU A 147 7.76 -1.13 1.86
C GLU A 147 8.97 -1.85 2.45
N TRP A 148 10.09 -1.88 1.71
CA TRP A 148 11.35 -2.45 2.20
C TRP A 148 11.84 -1.76 3.48
N LEU A 149 11.77 -0.42 3.54
CA LEU A 149 12.10 0.34 4.76
C LEU A 149 11.15 0.03 5.91
N LEU A 150 9.84 -0.06 5.67
CA LEU A 150 8.84 -0.41 6.69
C LEU A 150 9.10 -1.82 7.25
N LYS A 151 9.35 -2.79 6.38
CA LYS A 151 9.74 -4.16 6.76
C LYS A 151 11.03 -4.16 7.60
N GLY A 152 12.03 -3.39 7.22
CA GLY A 152 13.27 -3.22 7.98
C GLY A 152 13.05 -2.62 9.37
N ILE A 153 12.23 -1.56 9.48
CA ILE A 153 11.85 -0.95 10.76
C ILE A 153 11.15 -1.99 11.64
N ASN A 154 10.15 -2.70 11.10
CA ASN A 154 9.42 -3.73 11.82
C ASN A 154 10.35 -4.86 12.29
N HIS A 155 11.32 -5.27 11.48
CA HIS A 155 12.32 -6.26 11.87
C HIS A 155 13.22 -5.80 13.02
N LEU A 156 13.75 -4.57 12.97
CA LEU A 156 14.55 -4.02 14.07
C LEU A 156 13.77 -3.96 15.39
N ILE A 157 12.47 -3.70 15.30
CA ILE A 157 11.56 -3.72 16.46
C ILE A 157 11.43 -5.15 16.99
N ILE A 158 11.19 -6.14 16.13
CA ILE A 158 11.13 -7.54 16.55
C ILE A 158 12.42 -7.94 17.26
N LEU A 159 13.59 -7.62 16.71
CA LEU A 159 14.90 -7.94 17.31
C LEU A 159 15.13 -7.27 18.67
N LYS A 160 14.50 -6.12 18.93
CA LYS A 160 14.53 -5.47 20.25
C LYS A 160 13.76 -6.27 21.31
N TYR A 161 12.78 -7.07 20.89
CA TYR A 161 11.89 -7.79 21.77
C TYR A 161 12.23 -9.30 21.83
N VAL A 162 12.58 -9.89 20.71
CA VAL A 162 12.87 -11.32 20.57
C VAL A 162 14.31 -11.51 20.09
N HIS A 163 15.08 -12.30 20.83
CA HIS A 163 16.39 -12.77 20.35
C HIS A 163 16.18 -13.88 19.30
N LEU A 164 15.97 -13.48 18.05
CA LEU A 164 16.00 -14.38 16.90
C LEU A 164 17.43 -14.47 16.38
N SER A 165 17.88 -15.65 15.96
CA SER A 165 19.13 -15.75 15.21
C SER A 165 18.96 -14.98 13.89
N SER A 166 19.99 -14.24 13.48
CA SER A 166 20.00 -13.44 12.25
C SER A 166 19.76 -14.27 10.98
N SER A 167 19.85 -15.59 11.06
CA SER A 167 19.59 -16.55 9.98
C SER A 167 18.10 -16.80 9.68
N VAL A 168 17.17 -16.31 10.50
CA VAL A 168 15.72 -16.64 10.38
C VAL A 168 14.94 -15.61 9.55
N LEU A 169 15.44 -14.39 9.40
CA LEU A 169 14.79 -13.34 8.60
C LEU A 169 15.65 -12.98 7.40
N SER A 170 15.37 -13.65 6.28
CA SER A 170 15.74 -13.15 4.96
C SER A 170 14.63 -12.18 4.50
N PHE A 171 14.86 -11.40 3.45
CA PHE A 171 13.82 -10.55 2.85
C PHE A 171 13.70 -10.94 1.39
N SER A 172 12.50 -11.32 0.96
CA SER A 172 12.26 -11.60 -0.45
C SER A 172 12.13 -10.27 -1.19
N ILE A 173 12.85 -10.16 -2.30
CA ILE A 173 12.80 -9.00 -3.17
C ILE A 173 11.75 -9.29 -4.24
N ASP A 174 10.59 -8.63 -4.15
CA ASP A 174 9.55 -8.68 -5.18
C ASP A 174 9.57 -7.41 -6.04
N PHE A 175 10.08 -7.54 -7.27
CA PHE A 175 10.14 -6.45 -8.23
C PHE A 175 8.83 -6.22 -9.00
N THR A 176 7.76 -6.97 -8.71
CA THR A 176 6.49 -6.91 -9.45
C THR A 176 5.93 -5.49 -9.53
N LEU A 177 5.90 -4.76 -8.41
CA LEU A 177 5.36 -3.39 -8.39
C LEU A 177 6.23 -2.40 -9.17
N ILE A 178 7.55 -2.60 -9.18
CA ILE A 178 8.47 -1.81 -10.02
C ILE A 178 8.18 -2.06 -11.50
N LEU A 179 8.03 -3.34 -11.90
CA LEU A 179 7.71 -3.71 -13.27
C LEU A 179 6.35 -3.12 -13.71
N VAL A 180 5.32 -3.21 -12.86
CA VAL A 180 4.01 -2.58 -13.13
C VAL A 180 4.16 -1.07 -13.28
N GLY A 181 4.93 -0.42 -12.42
CA GLY A 181 5.21 1.01 -12.53
C GLY A 181 5.91 1.40 -13.83
N LEU A 182 6.92 0.62 -14.25
CA LEU A 182 7.60 0.82 -15.53
C LEU A 182 6.67 0.63 -16.73
N MET A 183 5.83 -0.40 -16.71
CA MET A 183 4.81 -0.61 -17.75
C MET A 183 3.84 0.57 -17.85
N LEU A 184 3.35 1.07 -16.70
CA LEU A 184 2.49 2.25 -16.65
C LEU A 184 3.20 3.51 -17.17
N TYR A 185 4.50 3.63 -16.93
CA TYR A 185 5.30 4.73 -17.45
C TYR A 185 5.36 4.68 -18.99
N VAL A 186 5.61 3.50 -19.57
CA VAL A 186 5.58 3.29 -21.03
C VAL A 186 4.19 3.61 -21.59
N ILE A 187 3.12 3.17 -20.93
CA ILE A 187 1.74 3.52 -21.32
C ILE A 187 1.55 5.05 -21.32
N ALA A 188 2.10 5.76 -20.33
CA ALA A 188 2.02 7.22 -20.31
C ALA A 188 2.68 7.86 -21.54
N ASP A 189 3.81 7.33 -22.00
CA ASP A 189 4.49 7.83 -23.20
C ASP A 189 3.71 7.50 -24.48
N VAL A 190 3.05 6.34 -24.57
CA VAL A 190 2.11 6.04 -25.66
C VAL A 190 0.94 7.05 -25.67
N PHE A 191 0.40 7.40 -24.51
CA PHE A 191 -0.64 8.43 -24.39
C PHE A 191 -0.13 9.83 -24.77
N LYS A 192 1.15 10.14 -24.52
CA LYS A 192 1.78 11.39 -24.96
C LYS A 192 1.84 11.47 -26.47
N TYR A 193 2.28 10.39 -27.12
CA TYR A 193 2.30 10.31 -28.58
C TYR A 193 0.89 10.44 -29.18
N GLY A 194 -0.12 9.79 -28.57
CA GLY A 194 -1.52 9.96 -28.98
C GLY A 194 -2.03 11.41 -28.85
N TYR A 195 -1.59 12.13 -27.82
CA TYR A 195 -1.88 13.57 -27.67
C TYR A 195 -1.21 14.40 -28.78
N GLU A 196 0.06 14.14 -29.10
CA GLU A 196 0.81 14.85 -30.15
C GLU A 196 0.14 14.67 -31.52
N LEU A 197 -0.21 13.43 -31.90
CA LEU A 197 -0.96 13.15 -33.12
C LEU A 197 -2.33 13.84 -33.17
N GLN A 198 -3.02 13.93 -32.02
CA GLN A 198 -4.30 14.63 -31.95
C GLN A 198 -4.15 16.15 -32.17
N GLN A 199 -3.04 16.75 -31.74
CA GLN A 199 -2.76 18.17 -31.97
C GLN A 199 -2.40 18.43 -33.43
N GLU A 200 -1.50 17.63 -34.01
CA GLU A 200 -1.11 17.74 -35.42
C GLU A 200 -2.35 17.69 -36.33
N ASN A 201 -3.24 16.72 -36.12
CA ASN A 201 -4.48 16.61 -36.91
C ASN A 201 -5.41 17.83 -36.79
N LYS A 202 -5.39 18.56 -35.66
CA LYS A 202 -6.20 19.79 -35.51
C LYS A 202 -5.57 20.99 -36.20
N GLU A 203 -4.25 21.00 -36.39
CA GLU A 203 -3.55 22.09 -37.09
C GLU A 203 -3.73 22.01 -38.61
N PHE A 204 -4.08 20.84 -39.15
CA PHE A 204 -4.32 20.62 -40.59
C PHE A 204 -5.79 20.76 -41.03
N VAL A 205 -6.73 21.04 -40.12
CA VAL A 205 -8.17 21.22 -40.38
C VAL A 205 -8.57 22.67 -40.17
#